data_AF-A0A1W9QW56-F1
#
_entry.id   AF-A0A1W9QW56-F1
#
_cell.length_a   1.000
_cell.length_b   1.000
_cell.length_c   1.000
_cell.angle_alpha   90.00
_cell.angle_beta   90.00
_cell.angle_gamma   90.00
#
_symmetry.space_group_name_H-M   'P 1'
#
loop_
_entity.id
_entity.type
_entity.pdbx_description
1 polymer ?
#
loop_
_entity_poly.entity_id
_entity_poly.type
_entity_poly.pdbx_seq_one_letter_code
_entity_poly.pdbx_strand_id
1 'polypeptide(L)'
;MKLKLLAALLSVVALSACEHKIQTNGKSLINLNYNQNETVTYYEAIAAYKTLADNYPQAKLLSYGTTDAGKPLHLFVMSKDHDFNPGSIKEAGKTIVLINNGIHPGEPEGIDASIWFADNVL
;
A
#
# COMPACT_ATOMS: atom_id res chain seq x y z
N MET A 1 -44.43 14.16 24.80
CA MET A 1 -43.28 15.05 24.48
C MET A 1 -41.92 14.57 25.00
N LYS A 2 -41.78 13.32 25.48
CA LYS A 2 -40.50 12.77 26.02
C LYS A 2 -39.86 11.67 25.16
N LEU A 3 -40.45 11.32 24.01
CA LEU A 3 -39.97 10.23 23.15
C LEU A 3 -39.28 10.69 21.85
N LYS A 4 -39.28 12.00 21.56
CA LYS A 4 -38.54 12.56 20.41
C LYS A 4 -37.07 12.91 20.73
N LEU A 5 -36.69 12.95 22.01
CA LEU A 5 -35.31 13.25 22.40
C LEU A 5 -34.36 12.04 22.33
N LEU A 6 -34.88 10.81 22.32
CA LEU A 6 -34.02 9.62 22.31
C LEU A 6 -33.48 9.27 20.91
N ALA A 7 -34.17 9.67 19.85
CA ALA A 7 -33.73 9.44 18.47
C ALA A 7 -32.62 10.42 18.01
N ALA A 8 -32.47 11.56 18.70
CA ALA A 8 -31.45 12.56 18.34
C ALA A 8 -30.05 12.22 18.87
N LEU A 9 -29.94 11.29 19.84
CA LEU A 9 -28.64 10.90 20.41
C LEU A 9 -27.95 9.75 19.64
N LEU A 10 -28.70 8.97 18.85
CA LEU A 10 -28.13 7.80 18.16
C LEU A 10 -27.58 8.13 16.76
N SER A 11 -27.95 9.27 16.17
CA SER A 11 -27.50 9.68 14.83
C SER A 11 -26.16 10.43 14.82
N VAL A 12 -25.60 10.80 15.97
CA VAL A 12 -24.36 11.58 16.05
C VAL A 12 -23.10 10.70 16.06
N VAL A 13 -23.23 9.39 16.29
CA VAL A 13 -22.07 8.49 16.43
C VAL A 13 -21.55 7.96 15.08
N ALA A 14 -22.23 8.22 13.96
CA ALA A 14 -21.93 7.60 12.66
C ALA A 14 -21.12 8.46 11.67
N LEU A 15 -20.56 9.61 12.07
CA LEU A 15 -19.83 10.53 11.14
C LEU A 15 -18.35 10.73 11.46
N SER A 16 -17.79 9.98 12.43
CA SER A 16 -16.36 10.00 12.74
C SER A 16 -15.65 8.72 12.23
N ALA A 17 -16.07 8.17 11.09
CA ALA A 17 -15.18 7.30 10.34
C ALA A 17 -14.04 8.19 9.84
N CYS A 18 -12.92 8.15 10.56
CA CYS A 18 -11.72 8.95 10.35
C CYS A 18 -11.44 9.22 8.87
N GLU A 19 -11.43 10.49 8.46
CA GLU A 19 -10.45 10.92 7.46
C GLU A 19 -9.08 10.80 8.11
N HIS A 20 -8.47 9.62 8.02
CA HIS A 20 -7.06 9.48 8.38
C HIS A 20 -6.24 10.07 7.23
N LYS A 21 -6.14 11.41 7.20
CA LYS A 21 -5.05 12.06 6.48
C LYS A 21 -3.79 11.79 7.27
N ILE A 22 -3.07 10.72 6.93
CA ILE A 22 -1.65 10.64 7.28
C ILE A 22 -0.98 11.78 6.54
N GLN A 23 -0.76 12.89 7.23
CA GLN A 23 0.19 13.89 6.80
C GLN A 23 1.58 13.32 7.11
N THR A 24 2.17 12.62 6.14
CA THR A 24 3.62 12.50 6.14
C THR A 24 4.13 13.92 5.95
N ASN A 25 4.92 14.43 6.91
CA ASN A 25 5.51 15.77 6.84
C ASN A 25 6.61 15.85 5.74
N GLY A 26 6.37 15.28 4.55
CA GLY A 26 7.36 15.09 3.49
C GLY A 26 8.49 14.14 3.87
N LYS A 27 8.36 13.38 4.96
CA LYS A 27 9.37 12.43 5.43
C LYS A 27 9.00 11.03 4.97
N SER A 28 9.88 10.46 4.15
CA SER A 28 9.87 9.05 3.73
C SER A 28 9.70 8.11 4.93
N LEU A 29 8.82 7.11 4.79
CA LEU A 29 8.59 6.08 5.81
C LEU A 29 9.65 4.96 5.73
N ILE A 30 10.27 4.79 4.56
CA ILE A 30 11.21 3.71 4.29
C ILE A 30 12.64 4.25 4.16
N ASN A 31 13.54 3.78 5.02
CA ASN A 31 14.97 4.07 4.88
C ASN A 31 15.65 2.96 4.06
N LEU A 32 16.30 3.32 2.97
CA LEU A 32 17.07 2.42 2.10
C LEU A 32 18.55 2.78 2.14
N ASN A 33 19.42 1.77 2.05
CA ASN A 33 20.88 1.93 2.10
C ASN A 33 21.56 1.80 0.73
N TYR A 34 20.85 2.07 -0.37
CA TYR A 34 21.39 1.89 -1.72
C TYR A 34 22.64 2.75 -1.99
N ASN A 35 22.79 3.90 -1.32
CA ASN A 35 24.00 4.74 -1.41
C ASN A 35 25.24 4.08 -0.77
N GLN A 36 25.03 3.12 0.12
CA GLN A 36 26.08 2.32 0.77
C GLN A 36 26.33 1.01 0.01
N ASN A 37 25.75 0.83 -1.19
CA ASN A 37 25.80 -0.40 -1.96
C ASN A 37 25.21 -1.61 -1.19
N GLU A 38 24.18 -1.34 -0.39
CA GLU A 38 23.39 -2.34 0.33
C GLU A 38 21.95 -2.30 -0.18
N THR A 39 21.31 -3.47 -0.22
CA THR A 39 19.94 -3.63 -0.69
C THR A 39 19.11 -4.39 0.34
N VAL A 40 17.79 -4.23 0.29
CA VAL A 40 16.87 -4.98 1.15
C VAL A 40 16.92 -6.48 0.86
N THR A 41 16.83 -7.27 1.92
CA THR A 41 16.55 -8.70 1.81
C THR A 41 15.08 -8.94 1.43
N TYR A 42 14.74 -10.19 1.07
CA TYR A 42 13.36 -10.61 0.82
C TYR A 42 12.38 -10.21 1.94
N TYR A 43 12.78 -10.38 3.21
CA TYR A 43 11.93 -10.05 4.35
C TYR A 43 11.82 -8.55 4.59
N GLU A 44 12.90 -7.80 4.38
CA GLU A 44 12.90 -6.33 4.51
C GLU A 44 12.08 -5.67 3.40
N ALA A 45 12.12 -6.18 2.16
CA ALA A 45 11.26 -5.72 1.07
C ALA A 45 9.77 -5.87 1.43
N ILE A 46 9.38 -7.04 1.96
CA ILE A 46 8.00 -7.27 2.42
C ILE A 46 7.65 -6.33 3.58
N ALA A 47 8.55 -6.16 4.55
CA ALA A 47 8.32 -5.26 5.68
C ALA A 47 8.15 -3.80 5.25
N ALA A 48 8.90 -3.36 4.23
CA ALA A 48 8.76 -2.03 3.66
C ALA A 48 7.36 -1.84 3.04
N TYR A 49 6.93 -2.75 2.16
CA TYR A 49 5.59 -2.67 1.57
C TYR A 49 4.47 -2.84 2.59
N LYS A 50 4.67 -3.64 3.65
CA LYS A 50 3.71 -3.76 4.75
C LYS A 50 3.58 -2.43 5.50
N THR A 51 4.71 -1.78 5.82
CA THR A 51 4.72 -0.45 6.45
C THR A 51 3.93 0.55 5.61
N LEU A 52 4.14 0.57 4.29
CA LEU A 52 3.37 1.45 3.40
C LEU A 52 1.87 1.10 3.39
N ALA A 53 1.50 -0.17 3.24
CA ALA A 53 0.09 -0.58 3.25
C ALA A 53 -0.63 -0.30 4.58
N ASP A 54 0.08 -0.39 5.71
CA ASP A 54 -0.50 -0.11 7.03
C ASP A 54 -0.72 1.40 7.27
N ASN A 55 0.03 2.26 6.58
CA ASN A 55 -0.02 3.72 6.76
C ASN A 55 -0.79 4.45 5.66
N TYR A 56 -1.00 3.83 4.50
CA TYR A 56 -1.64 4.47 3.36
C TYR A 56 -2.90 3.72 2.90
N PRO A 57 -4.11 4.28 3.06
CA PRO A 57 -5.35 3.61 2.64
C PRO A 57 -5.45 3.40 1.13
N GLN A 58 -4.70 4.18 0.34
CA GLN A 58 -4.54 3.96 -1.10
C GLN A 58 -3.63 2.77 -1.46
N ALA A 59 -3.02 2.10 -0.50
CA ALA A 59 -2.12 0.98 -0.73
C ALA A 59 -2.68 -0.33 -0.15
N LYS A 60 -2.39 -1.44 -0.82
CA LYS A 60 -2.74 -2.78 -0.34
C LYS A 60 -1.65 -3.78 -0.67
N LEU A 61 -1.20 -4.50 0.35
CA LEU A 61 -0.30 -5.65 0.18
C LEU A 61 -1.12 -6.95 0.17
N LEU A 62 -1.00 -7.71 -0.91
CA LEU A 62 -1.68 -8.98 -1.12
C LEU A 62 -0.66 -10.11 -1.22
N SER A 63 -1.07 -11.34 -0.91
CA SER A 63 -0.35 -12.54 -1.34
C SER A 63 -1.08 -13.13 -2.56
N TYR A 64 -0.34 -13.32 -3.65
CA TYR A 64 -0.87 -13.80 -4.92
C TYR A 64 -0.61 -15.29 -5.15
N GLY A 65 0.14 -15.95 -4.26
CA GLY A 65 0.42 -17.38 -4.35
C GLY A 65 1.73 -17.75 -3.66
N THR A 66 2.30 -18.88 -4.08
CA THR A 66 3.58 -19.41 -3.58
C THR A 66 4.60 -19.40 -4.71
N THR A 67 5.82 -18.96 -4.41
CA THR A 67 6.96 -19.00 -5.33
C THR A 67 7.54 -20.42 -5.41
N ASP A 68 8.38 -20.66 -6.40
CA ASP A 68 9.08 -21.94 -6.62
C ASP A 68 9.99 -22.32 -5.43
N ALA A 69 10.40 -21.33 -4.62
CA ALA A 69 11.16 -21.52 -3.38
C ALA A 69 10.28 -21.78 -2.14
N GLY A 70 8.97 -21.98 -2.32
CA GLY A 70 8.02 -22.23 -1.24
C GLY A 70 7.68 -21.01 -0.38
N LYS A 71 8.00 -19.80 -0.84
CA LYS A 71 7.73 -18.54 -0.12
C LYS A 71 6.49 -17.84 -0.69
N PRO A 72 5.79 -16.98 0.07
CA PRO A 72 4.67 -16.22 -0.48
C PRO A 72 5.10 -15.22 -1.57
N LEU A 73 4.40 -15.23 -2.69
CA LEU A 73 4.49 -14.20 -3.72
C LEU A 73 3.61 -13.03 -3.29
N HIS A 74 4.21 -11.84 -3.16
CA HIS A 74 3.51 -10.64 -2.74
C HIS A 74 3.21 -9.72 -3.92
N LEU A 75 2.06 -9.03 -3.86
CA LEU A 75 1.65 -8.00 -4.81
C LEU A 75 1.28 -6.74 -4.02
N PHE A 76 1.98 -5.65 -4.29
CA PHE A 76 1.66 -4.34 -3.74
C PHE A 76 0.87 -3.52 -4.76
N VAL A 77 -0.32 -3.06 -4.38
CA VAL A 77 -1.24 -2.32 -5.26
C VAL A 77 -1.46 -0.94 -4.70
N MET A 78 -1.31 0.09 -5.53
CA MET A 78 -1.63 1.48 -5.20
C MET A 78 -2.81 1.97 -6.04
N SER A 79 -3.83 2.54 -5.39
CA SER A 79 -5.03 3.06 -6.02
C SER A 79 -5.59 4.24 -5.23
N LYS A 80 -5.60 5.42 -5.85
CA LYS A 80 -6.14 6.65 -5.25
C LYS A 80 -7.62 6.52 -4.86
N ASP A 81 -8.39 5.69 -5.57
CA ASP A 81 -9.82 5.52 -5.33
C ASP A 81 -10.12 4.43 -4.29
N HIS A 82 -9.07 3.83 -3.71
CA HIS A 82 -9.17 2.69 -2.78
C HIS A 82 -9.86 1.46 -3.39
N ASP A 83 -10.01 1.43 -4.72
CA ASP A 83 -10.44 0.27 -5.47
C ASP A 83 -9.21 -0.56 -5.90
N PHE A 84 -9.19 -1.82 -5.49
CA PHE A 84 -8.11 -2.76 -5.75
C PHE A 84 -8.54 -3.93 -6.64
N ASN A 85 -9.74 -3.87 -7.23
CA ASN A 85 -10.24 -4.89 -8.14
C ASN A 85 -9.92 -4.51 -9.60
N PRO A 86 -9.15 -5.32 -10.34
CA PRO A 86 -8.74 -4.96 -11.71
C PRO A 86 -9.92 -4.91 -12.70
N GLY A 87 -11.01 -5.63 -12.44
CA GLY A 87 -12.22 -5.61 -13.28
C GLY A 87 -12.92 -4.26 -13.22
N SER A 88 -13.23 -3.78 -12.01
CA SER A 88 -13.87 -2.47 -11.82
C SER A 88 -12.97 -1.31 -12.25
N ILE A 89 -11.65 -1.40 -12.00
CA ILE A 89 -10.69 -0.39 -12.48
C ILE A 89 -10.71 -0.28 -14.01
N LYS A 90 -10.79 -1.41 -14.72
CA LYS A 90 -10.89 -1.45 -16.17
C LYS A 90 -12.23 -0.92 -16.68
N GLU A 91 -13.34 -1.26 -16.02
CA GLU A 91 -14.67 -0.73 -16.33
C GLU A 91 -14.75 0.78 -16.13
N ALA A 92 -14.05 1.32 -15.14
CA ALA A 92 -13.89 2.75 -14.90
C ALA A 92 -12.98 3.46 -15.92
N GLY A 93 -12.44 2.74 -16.92
CA GLY A 93 -11.61 3.30 -17.98
C GLY A 93 -10.20 3.70 -17.54
N LYS A 94 -9.72 3.18 -16.40
CA LYS A 94 -8.38 3.49 -15.89
C LYS A 94 -7.31 2.58 -16.45
N THR A 95 -6.13 3.15 -16.68
CA THR A 95 -4.92 2.39 -17.03
C THR A 95 -4.36 1.68 -15.82
N ILE A 96 -4.06 0.39 -15.96
CA ILE A 96 -3.33 -0.40 -14.97
C ILE A 96 -1.89 -0.54 -15.45
N VAL A 97 -0.94 -0.14 -14.62
CA VAL A 97 0.50 -0.31 -14.86
C VAL A 97 1.01 -1.40 -13.94
N LEU A 98 1.59 -2.46 -14.53
CA LEU A 98 2.28 -3.50 -13.79
C LEU A 98 3.78 -3.20 -13.80
N ILE A 99 4.36 -3.04 -12.62
CA ILE A 99 5.81 -2.96 -12.42
C ILE A 99 6.26 -4.31 -11.88
N ASN A 100 7.12 -5.00 -12.63
CA ASN A 100 7.75 -6.23 -12.22
C ASN A 100 9.27 -6.03 -12.28
N ASN A 101 9.97 -6.36 -11.20
CA ASN A 101 11.42 -6.16 -11.04
C ASN A 101 12.05 -7.41 -10.41
N GLY A 102 13.39 -7.48 -10.39
CA GLY A 102 14.12 -8.57 -9.73
C GLY A 102 13.83 -9.96 -10.31
N ILE A 103 13.58 -10.05 -11.63
CA ILE A 103 13.31 -11.34 -12.30
C ILE A 103 14.57 -12.18 -12.46
N HIS A 104 15.76 -11.57 -12.44
CA HIS A 104 17.03 -12.27 -12.32
C HIS A 104 17.66 -12.02 -10.94
N PRO A 105 18.31 -13.04 -10.35
CA PRO A 105 19.18 -12.83 -9.19
C PRO A 105 20.30 -11.84 -9.56
N GLY A 106 20.51 -10.81 -8.73
CA GLY A 106 21.57 -9.82 -8.94
C GLY A 106 21.11 -8.49 -9.55
N GLU A 107 19.80 -8.26 -9.69
CA GLU A 107 19.19 -6.97 -10.09
C GLU A 107 18.48 -6.24 -8.90
N PRO A 108 19.12 -6.08 -7.73
CA PRO A 108 18.47 -5.52 -6.54
C PRO A 108 18.07 -4.05 -6.67
N GLU A 109 18.73 -3.29 -7.54
CA GLU A 109 18.47 -1.87 -7.76
C GLU A 109 17.02 -1.60 -8.20
N GLY A 110 16.40 -2.53 -8.94
CA GLY A 110 14.99 -2.43 -9.33
C GLY A 110 14.03 -2.64 -8.16
N ILE A 111 14.43 -3.43 -7.16
CA ILE A 111 13.67 -3.66 -5.93
C ILE A 111 13.68 -2.40 -5.08
N ASP A 112 14.87 -1.86 -4.80
CA ASP A 112 15.04 -0.62 -4.00
C ASP A 112 14.35 0.57 -4.68
N ALA A 113 14.51 0.74 -6.00
CA ALA A 113 13.86 1.81 -6.75
C ALA A 113 12.32 1.72 -6.69
N SER A 114 11.75 0.51 -6.70
CA SER A 114 10.30 0.33 -6.64
C SER A 114 9.74 0.58 -5.25
N ILE A 115 10.49 0.25 -4.19
CA ILE A 115 10.12 0.58 -2.81
C ILE A 115 10.19 2.09 -2.60
N TRP A 116 11.27 2.74 -3.05
CA TRP A 116 11.42 4.18 -2.99
C TRP A 116 10.31 4.91 -3.77
N PHE A 117 10.01 4.46 -4.99
CA PHE A 117 8.94 5.02 -5.81
C PHE A 117 7.58 4.92 -5.11
N ALA A 118 7.27 3.77 -4.52
CA ALA A 118 6.03 3.58 -3.77
C ALA A 118 5.93 4.55 -2.58
N ASP A 119 6.97 4.63 -1.74
CA ASP A 119 7.01 5.56 -0.59
C ASP A 119 6.96 7.03 -1.03
N ASN A 120 7.53 7.38 -2.19
CA ASN A 120 7.55 8.75 -2.69
C ASN A 120 6.19 9.21 -3.29
N VAL A 121 5.45 8.30 -3.91
CA VAL A 121 4.17 8.61 -4.58
C VAL A 121 2.97 8.54 -3.63
N LEU A 122 3.09 7.82 -2.51
CA LEU A 122 2.05 7.64 -1.49
C LEU A 122 1.98 8.79 -0.49
#